data_AF-A0A7S0JG12-F1
#
_entry.id   AF-A0A7S0JG12-F1
#
_cell.length_a   1.000
_cell.length_b   1.000
_cell.length_c   1.000
_cell.angle_alpha   90.00
_cell.angle_beta   90.00
_cell.angle_gamma   90.00
#
_symmetry.space_group_name_H-M   'P 1'
#
loop_
_entity.id
_entity.type
_entity.pdbx_description
1 polymer ?
#
loop_
_entity_poly.entity_id
_entity_poly.type
_entity_poly.pdbx_seq_one_letter_code
_entity_poly.pdbx_strand_id
1 'polypeptide(L)'
;REGGEGGEGGGEGTALHFLQQQDKAKQLVGLAQANMEVLHRLSQSDAHAALLRRRCAPRIATVSLRLLEQLCGTRAVENKVGNPEQYQFDARKLLKQLVEVMLCACRGPTDAV
;
A
#
# COMPACT_ATOMS: atom_id res chain seq x y z
N ARG A 1 -34.72 -41.80 25.43
CA ARG A 1 -34.46 -40.60 26.27
C ARG A 1 -33.20 -40.98 27.02
N GLU A 2 -32.01 -40.56 26.61
CA GLU A 2 -31.49 -39.18 26.57
C GLU A 2 -30.70 -38.89 25.28
N GLY A 3 -30.78 -37.64 24.82
CA GLY A 3 -29.91 -37.07 23.80
C GLY A 3 -28.78 -36.28 24.44
N GLY A 4 -27.92 -35.68 23.62
CA GLY A 4 -26.93 -34.72 24.08
C GLY A 4 -25.79 -34.47 23.08
N GLU A 5 -26.12 -33.74 22.02
CA GLU A 5 -25.32 -32.71 21.33
C GLU A 5 -23.79 -32.90 21.21
N GLY A 6 -23.36 -33.29 20.01
CA GLY A 6 -21.98 -33.14 19.54
C GLY A 6 -21.82 -31.92 18.64
N GLY A 7 -21.37 -30.81 19.23
CA GLY A 7 -20.66 -29.66 18.65
C GLY A 7 -20.78 -29.34 17.16
N GLU A 8 -21.71 -28.47 16.80
CA GLU A 8 -21.63 -27.58 15.62
C GLU A 8 -21.31 -26.17 16.12
N GLY A 9 -20.03 -25.78 16.20
CA GLY A 9 -19.64 -24.46 16.71
C GLY A 9 -18.33 -23.89 16.16
N GLY A 10 -17.74 -24.51 15.13
CA GLY A 10 -16.40 -24.13 14.62
C GLY A 10 -16.38 -23.21 13.39
N GLY A 11 -17.47 -23.15 12.63
CA GLY A 11 -17.50 -22.48 11.31
C GLY A 11 -17.74 -20.97 11.35
N GLU A 12 -18.53 -20.48 12.32
CA GLU A 12 -18.89 -19.05 12.38
C GLU A 12 -17.74 -18.17 12.86
N GLY A 13 -16.93 -18.65 13.82
CA GLY A 13 -15.77 -17.90 14.33
C GLY A 13 -14.67 -17.72 13.29
N THR A 14 -14.46 -18.71 12.41
CA THR A 14 -13.48 -18.64 11.32
C THR A 14 -13.95 -17.73 10.18
N ALA A 15 -15.24 -17.77 9.84
CA ALA A 15 -15.83 -16.88 8.84
C ALA A 15 -15.80 -15.41 9.29
N LEU A 16 -16.16 -15.13 10.56
CA LEU A 16 -16.12 -13.78 11.13
C LEU A 16 -14.70 -13.22 11.15
N HIS A 17 -13.72 -14.03 11.55
CA HIS A 17 -12.31 -13.63 11.53
C HIS A 17 -11.81 -13.36 10.10
N PHE A 18 -12.20 -14.17 9.12
CA PHE A 18 -11.86 -13.92 7.71
C PHE A 18 -12.42 -12.58 7.20
N LEU A 19 -13.68 -12.28 7.49
CA LEU A 19 -14.32 -11.01 7.10
C LEU A 19 -13.63 -9.80 7.75
N GLN A 20 -13.26 -9.91 9.04
CA GLN A 20 -12.50 -8.86 9.73
C GLN A 20 -11.12 -8.62 9.09
N GLN A 21 -10.40 -9.69 8.73
CA GLN A 21 -9.11 -9.57 8.03
C GLN A 21 -9.29 -8.97 6.63
N GLN A 22 -10.37 -9.33 5.93
CA GLN A 22 -10.69 -8.78 4.63
C GLN A 22 -10.96 -7.28 4.68
N ASP A 23 -11.77 -6.82 5.63
CA ASP A 23 -12.06 -5.39 5.79
C ASP A 23 -10.82 -4.60 6.24
N LYS A 24 -10.02 -5.18 7.14
CA LYS A 24 -8.73 -4.60 7.52
C LYS A 24 -7.80 -4.46 6.32
N ALA A 25 -7.74 -5.46 5.44
CA ALA A 25 -6.94 -5.39 4.22
C ALA A 25 -7.42 -4.28 3.29
N LYS A 26 -8.74 -4.14 3.08
CA LYS A 26 -9.31 -3.04 2.29
C LYS A 26 -8.96 -1.67 2.87
N GLN A 27 -9.06 -1.50 4.18
CA GLN A 27 -8.71 -0.26 4.86
C GLN A 27 -7.23 0.10 4.71
N LEU A 28 -6.34 -0.89 4.86
CA LEU A 28 -4.90 -0.68 4.71
C LEU A 28 -4.52 -0.35 3.26
N VAL A 29 -5.14 -1.01 2.29
CA VAL A 29 -4.96 -0.70 0.86
C VAL A 29 -5.42 0.72 0.55
N GLY A 30 -6.63 1.10 1.00
CA GLY A 30 -7.16 2.44 0.77
C GLY A 30 -6.29 3.52 1.41
N LEU A 31 -5.80 3.29 2.64
CA LEU A 31 -4.89 4.21 3.32
C LEU A 31 -3.56 4.35 2.58
N ALA A 32 -3.00 3.24 2.09
CA ALA A 32 -1.76 3.26 1.32
C ALA A 32 -1.91 4.06 0.02
N GLN A 33 -3.03 3.87 -0.69
CA GLN A 33 -3.34 4.65 -1.90
C GLN A 33 -3.51 6.13 -1.61
N ALA A 34 -4.27 6.49 -0.57
CA ALA A 34 -4.48 7.89 -0.19
C ALA A 34 -3.17 8.58 0.20
N ASN A 35 -2.31 7.89 0.97
CA ASN A 35 -1.00 8.40 1.36
C ASN A 35 -0.08 8.58 0.15
N MET A 36 -0.06 7.63 -0.78
CA MET A 36 0.73 7.74 -2.01
C MET A 36 0.25 8.89 -2.88
N GLU A 37 -1.06 9.11 -2.97
CA GLU A 37 -1.63 10.21 -3.73
C GLU A 37 -1.25 11.58 -3.14
N VAL A 38 -1.28 11.72 -1.81
CA VAL A 38 -0.80 12.94 -1.12
C VAL A 38 0.68 13.14 -1.37
N LEU A 39 1.50 12.11 -1.18
CA LEU A 39 2.95 12.20 -1.38
C LEU A 39 3.28 12.55 -2.84
N HIS A 40 2.57 11.96 -3.79
CA HIS A 40 2.69 12.26 -5.20
C HIS A 40 2.32 13.73 -5.47
N ARG A 41 1.18 14.23 -4.98
CA ARG A 41 0.82 15.66 -5.10
C ARG A 41 1.88 16.60 -4.53
N LEU A 42 2.41 16.28 -3.34
CA LEU A 42 3.48 17.05 -2.72
C LEU A 42 4.77 17.02 -3.55
N SER A 43 5.08 15.89 -4.20
CA SER A 43 6.23 15.76 -5.09
C SER A 43 6.12 16.57 -6.38
N GLN A 44 4.90 16.92 -6.81
CA GLN A 44 4.64 17.75 -8.00
C GLN A 44 4.64 19.25 -7.69
N SER A 45 4.60 19.66 -6.42
CA SER A 45 4.61 21.06 -6.03
C SER A 45 6.04 21.54 -5.78
N ASP A 46 6.51 22.60 -6.45
CA ASP A 46 7.91 23.06 -6.38
C ASP A 46 8.41 23.32 -4.95
N ALA A 47 7.61 24.03 -4.13
CA ALA A 47 7.97 24.34 -2.75
C ALA A 47 8.06 23.07 -1.88
N HIS A 48 7.10 22.16 -2.04
CA HIS A 48 7.05 20.92 -1.25
C HIS A 48 8.09 19.90 -1.73
N ALA A 49 8.33 19.83 -3.04
CA ALA A 49 9.36 19.01 -3.66
C ALA A 49 10.75 19.37 -3.14
N ALA A 50 11.06 20.66 -2.98
CA ALA A 50 12.31 21.11 -2.40
C ALA A 50 12.48 20.67 -0.92
N LEU A 51 11.40 20.70 -0.13
CA LEU A 51 11.40 20.21 1.25
C LEU A 51 11.57 18.69 1.32
N LEU A 52 10.87 17.96 0.44
CA LEU A 52 10.97 16.50 0.33
C LEU A 52 12.40 16.10 -0.02
N ARG A 53 13.04 16.78 -0.98
CA ARG A 53 14.44 16.56 -1.36
C ARG A 53 15.41 16.82 -0.20
N ARG A 54 15.29 17.96 0.48
CA ARG A 54 16.26 18.38 1.51
C ARG A 54 16.19 17.54 2.79
N ARG A 55 14.99 17.15 3.23
CA ARG A 55 14.81 16.54 4.57
C ARG A 55 14.35 15.08 4.53
N CYS A 56 13.69 14.68 3.46
CA CYS A 56 12.96 13.42 3.43
C CYS A 56 13.50 12.45 2.37
N ALA A 57 14.36 12.88 1.44
CA ALA A 57 14.80 12.06 0.32
C ALA A 57 15.35 10.67 0.72
N PRO A 58 16.23 10.53 1.73
CA PRO A 58 16.73 9.20 2.11
C PRO A 58 15.64 8.28 2.68
N ARG A 59 14.70 8.85 3.45
CA ARG A 59 13.57 8.12 4.03
C ARG A 59 12.54 7.74 2.96
N ILE A 60 12.24 8.66 2.06
CA ILE A 60 11.36 8.44 0.91
C ILE A 60 11.97 7.37 0.01
N ALA A 61 13.27 7.42 -0.30
CA ALA A 61 13.95 6.41 -1.09
C ALA A 61 13.86 5.02 -0.41
N THR A 62 14.15 4.94 0.89
CA THR A 62 14.07 3.66 1.64
C THR A 62 12.66 3.07 1.64
N VAL A 63 11.65 3.90 1.92
CA VAL A 63 10.25 3.45 1.91
C VAL A 63 9.81 3.09 0.50
N SER A 64 10.23 3.84 -0.52
CA SER A 64 9.87 3.57 -1.91
C SER A 64 10.48 2.30 -2.44
N LEU A 65 11.75 2.01 -2.11
CA LEU A 65 12.40 0.76 -2.46
C LEU A 65 11.68 -0.44 -1.84
N ARG A 66 11.31 -0.36 -0.56
CA ARG A 66 10.52 -1.42 0.09
C ARG A 66 9.14 -1.60 -0.54
N LEU A 67 8.47 -0.51 -0.93
CA LEU A 67 7.18 -0.58 -1.61
C LEU A 67 7.31 -1.18 -3.02
N LEU A 68 8.39 -0.89 -3.74
CA LEU A 68 8.69 -1.51 -5.04
C LEU A 68 8.95 -3.01 -4.90
N GLU A 69 9.75 -3.44 -3.91
CA GLU A 69 9.97 -4.86 -3.63
C GLU A 69 8.66 -5.57 -3.28
N GLN A 70 7.74 -4.90 -2.58
CA GLN A 70 6.42 -5.45 -2.27
C GLN A 70 5.49 -5.51 -3.49
N LEU A 71 5.55 -4.52 -4.38
CA LEU A 71 4.70 -4.43 -5.58
C LEU A 71 5.20 -5.29 -6.76
N CYS A 72 6.52 -5.45 -6.88
CA CYS A 72 7.19 -6.10 -8.01
C CYS A 72 7.87 -7.42 -7.63
N GLY A 73 7.97 -7.75 -6.34
CA GLY A 73 8.60 -8.97 -5.86
C GLY A 73 7.67 -10.18 -5.86
N THR A 74 8.22 -11.33 -5.47
CA THR A 74 7.53 -12.63 -5.40
C THR A 74 6.24 -12.55 -4.59
N ARG A 75 6.20 -11.71 -3.55
CA ARG A 75 5.02 -11.48 -2.70
C ARG A 75 3.80 -10.95 -3.47
N ALA A 76 3.98 -10.11 -4.48
CA ALA A 76 2.87 -9.64 -5.31
C ALA A 76 2.41 -10.70 -6.31
N VAL A 77 3.35 -11.48 -6.85
CA VAL A 77 3.09 -12.54 -7.83
C VAL A 77 2.39 -13.75 -7.19
N GLU A 78 2.75 -14.07 -5.94
CA GLU A 78 2.22 -15.20 -5.18
C GLU A 78 0.87 -14.89 -4.53
N ASN A 79 0.53 -13.60 -4.35
CA ASN A 79 -0.73 -13.18 -3.73
C ASN A 79 -1.90 -13.29 -4.71
N LYS A 80 -2.37 -14.52 -4.94
CA LYS A 80 -3.56 -14.82 -5.73
C LYS A 80 -4.81 -14.64 -4.88
N VAL A 81 -5.33 -13.42 -4.86
CA VAL A 81 -6.59 -13.12 -4.17
C VAL A 81 -7.77 -13.40 -5.10
N GLY A 82 -8.78 -14.13 -4.61
CA GLY A 82 -10.06 -14.24 -5.32
C GLY A 82 -10.74 -12.88 -5.40
N ASN A 83 -11.17 -12.47 -6.60
CA ASN A 83 -11.77 -11.16 -6.87
C ASN A 83 -10.92 -9.96 -6.39
N PRO A 84 -9.82 -9.62 -7.08
CA PRO A 84 -8.93 -8.51 -6.67
C PRO A 84 -9.61 -7.13 -6.72
N GLU A 85 -10.66 -6.97 -7.53
CA GLU A 85 -11.41 -5.72 -7.69
C GLU A 85 -12.06 -5.26 -6.38
N GLN A 86 -12.41 -6.20 -5.49
CA GLN A 86 -13.03 -5.90 -4.20
C GLN A 86 -12.12 -5.12 -3.23
N TYR A 87 -10.81 -5.10 -3.49
CA TYR A 87 -9.83 -4.33 -2.72
C TYR A 87 -9.49 -2.99 -3.36
N GLN A 88 -10.04 -2.70 -4.55
CA GLN A 88 -9.79 -1.48 -5.32
C GLN A 88 -8.29 -1.18 -5.48
N PHE A 89 -7.47 -2.23 -5.50
CA PHE A 89 -6.02 -2.13 -5.52
C PHE A 89 -5.51 -1.98 -6.95
N ASP A 90 -5.02 -0.79 -7.27
CA ASP A 90 -4.35 -0.53 -8.55
C ASP A 90 -2.82 -0.47 -8.36
N ALA A 91 -2.19 -1.64 -8.51
CA ALA A 91 -0.75 -1.79 -8.39
C ALA A 91 0.03 -0.96 -9.43
N ARG A 92 -0.52 -0.80 -10.65
CA ARG A 92 0.16 -0.07 -11.73
C ARG A 92 0.16 1.43 -11.46
N LYS A 93 -0.97 1.98 -11.02
CA LYS A 93 -1.07 3.39 -10.61
C LYS A 93 -0.13 3.69 -9.45
N LEU A 94 -0.13 2.84 -8.41
CA LEU A 94 0.77 2.97 -7.26
C LEU A 94 2.24 2.94 -7.68
N LEU A 95 2.62 2.00 -8.55
CA LEU A 95 3.98 1.90 -9.08
C LEU A 95 4.39 3.17 -9.83
N LYS A 96 3.52 3.70 -10.68
CA LYS A 96 3.78 4.94 -11.43
C LYS A 96 4.02 6.12 -10.49
N GLN A 97 3.10 6.35 -9.55
CA GLN A 97 3.21 7.44 -8.58
C GLN A 97 4.49 7.33 -7.74
N LEU A 98 4.86 6.10 -7.37
CA LEU A 98 6.07 5.83 -6.60
C LEU A 98 7.35 6.18 -7.36
N VAL A 99 7.43 5.80 -8.64
CA VAL A 99 8.56 6.15 -9.51
C VAL A 99 8.67 7.67 -9.66
N GLU A 100 7.57 8.38 -9.86
CA GLU A 100 7.55 9.84 -9.99
C GLU A 100 8.04 10.53 -8.69
N VAL A 101 7.63 10.02 -7.52
CA VAL A 101 8.11 10.50 -6.23
C VAL A 101 9.62 10.25 -6.05
N MET A 102 10.11 9.07 -6.44
CA MET A 102 11.54 8.77 -6.39
C MET A 102 12.35 9.68 -7.31
N LEU A 103 11.87 9.91 -8.54
CA LEU A 103 12.51 10.84 -9.48
C LEU A 103 12.56 12.26 -8.90
N CYS A 104 11.49 12.70 -8.24
CA CYS A 104 11.48 13.99 -7.56
C CYS A 104 12.52 14.05 -6.43
N ALA A 105 12.66 12.96 -5.65
CA ALA A 105 13.65 12.88 -4.57
C ALA A 105 15.09 12.79 -5.06
N CYS A 106 15.32 12.18 -6.24
CA CYS A 106 16.65 11.96 -6.81
C CYS A 106 17.13 13.10 -7.73
N ARG A 107 16.23 13.96 -8.21
CA ARG A 107 16.63 15.23 -8.84
C ARG A 107 17.48 15.98 -7.81
N GLY A 108 18.75 16.23 -8.13
CA GLY A 108 19.65 17.00 -7.28
C GLY A 108 19.07 18.39 -7.00
N PRO A 109 19.71 19.20 -6.13
CA PRO A 109 19.40 20.62 -6.13
C PRO A 109 19.52 21.10 -7.57
N THR A 110 18.41 21.45 -8.21
CA THR A 110 18.45 22.38 -9.32
C THR A 110 18.98 23.65 -8.68
N ASP A 111 20.28 23.88 -8.84
CA ASP A 111 20.89 25.17 -8.57
C ASP A 111 20.01 26.21 -9.26
N ALA A 112 19.21 26.89 -8.46
CA ALA A 112 18.65 28.16 -8.84
C ALA A 112 19.83 29.11 -8.90
N VAL A 113 20.38 29.27 -10.11
CA VAL A 113 21.10 30.47 -10.52
C VAL A 113 20.12 31.63 -10.55
#